data_AF-A0A415QPW8-F1
#
_entry.id   AF-A0A415QPW8-F1
#
_cell.length_a   1.000
_cell.length_b   1.000
_cell.length_c   1.000
_cell.angle_alpha   90.00
_cell.angle_beta   90.00
_cell.angle_gamma   90.00
#
_symmetry.space_group_name_H-M   'P 1'
#
loop_
_entity.id
_entity.type
_entity.pdbx_description
1 polymer ?
#
loop_
_entity_poly.entity_id
_entity_poly.type
_entity_poly.pdbx_seq_one_letter_code
_entity_poly.pdbx_strand_id
1 'polypeptide(L)'
;MMFNVIKKEIMKKLSIFFLLFMTIVATSCYDDKSSTDFEVVKPIVIDFGDASTSVNVFQFDTLKISPIIYKNGVKDENLTYEWKIQGDKYPETVLSHKMTFSEPISVVPNSKAYNLILTVTDKTTGIQEFARISVSVQASLGTGLFVADTRDGQTSDISLIMSMNFSTRNFTDKDTRIFRNVYSSVNQHLLDGVVTGMSSLIRSGDCRTLTFVTADDVYRVDPYELVDKEKNNDIFVFPIDESEFVPKGILLWNYKGLELLNLDGHVYRRTTNWGNLTYDFYLLPPDFDERDYYVTMMGVCGSYYNELPYVFDKKNQRILTVSSWYDSFQQFPKQSSGAAFDVNNIGAYDAIWMGEGENSQLLTVFKAEQGNERWLGMMKYDPYGSNEKVGVRKFDLSHCPGISEAVGFASSPVSPDFYYATKDQIYTFSLGNAGEVVAESRYAVDKERDGDITSMRLWREEYSRMNVSNSSSSTGVSTQSAQNRLLVITTYKESTGEGKVITIPITQLRSGTLEPNRDVHGRYEGFGRITSVTYNNTSGY
;
A
#
# COMPACT_ATOMS: atom_id res chain seq x y z
N MET A 1 -87.75 -13.21 -62.93
CA MET A 1 -86.28 -12.97 -62.88
C MET A 1 -85.87 -11.50 -63.05
N MET A 2 -86.79 -10.56 -63.33
CA MET A 2 -86.45 -9.14 -63.62
C MET A 2 -86.29 -8.25 -62.36
N PHE A 3 -86.97 -8.59 -61.25
CA PHE A 3 -86.93 -7.81 -59.99
C PHE A 3 -85.61 -7.91 -59.20
N ASN A 4 -84.86 -9.01 -59.32
CA ASN A 4 -83.59 -9.20 -58.59
C ASN A 4 -82.41 -8.46 -59.24
N VAL A 5 -82.49 -8.14 -60.54
CA VAL A 5 -81.42 -7.42 -61.26
C VAL A 5 -81.43 -5.94 -60.90
N ILE A 6 -82.62 -5.32 -60.81
CA ILE A 6 -82.79 -3.91 -60.44
C ILE A 6 -82.34 -3.65 -58.99
N LYS A 7 -82.66 -4.57 -58.05
CA LYS A 7 -82.23 -4.46 -56.65
C LYS A 7 -80.70 -4.53 -56.49
N LYS A 8 -80.02 -5.33 -57.32
CA LYS A 8 -78.55 -5.48 -57.31
C LYS A 8 -77.84 -4.26 -57.88
N GLU A 9 -78.40 -3.64 -58.92
CA GLU A 9 -77.96 -2.35 -59.48
C GLU A 9 -78.09 -1.21 -58.46
N ILE A 10 -79.23 -1.11 -57.76
CA ILE A 10 -79.49 -0.08 -56.76
C ILE A 10 -78.58 -0.27 -55.53
N MET A 11 -78.39 -1.50 -55.04
CA MET A 11 -77.44 -1.77 -53.95
C MET A 11 -75.97 -1.52 -54.34
N LYS A 12 -75.58 -1.77 -55.60
CA LYS A 12 -74.25 -1.38 -56.10
C LYS A 12 -74.08 0.14 -56.11
N LYS A 13 -75.07 0.89 -56.59
CA LYS A 13 -75.03 2.36 -56.59
C LYS A 13 -75.03 2.94 -55.18
N LEU A 14 -75.81 2.37 -54.24
CA LEU A 14 -75.75 2.75 -52.83
C LEU A 14 -74.39 2.43 -52.20
N SER A 15 -73.81 1.26 -52.51
CA SER A 15 -72.51 0.86 -51.96
C SER A 15 -71.36 1.71 -52.50
N ILE A 16 -71.43 2.14 -53.77
CA ILE A 16 -70.48 3.07 -54.38
C ILE A 16 -70.65 4.47 -53.77
N PHE A 17 -71.89 4.92 -53.53
CA PHE A 17 -72.17 6.19 -52.88
C PHE A 17 -71.70 6.20 -51.41
N PHE A 18 -71.85 5.09 -50.71
CA PHE A 18 -71.35 4.92 -49.35
C PHE A 18 -69.81 4.88 -49.29
N LEU A 19 -69.16 4.27 -50.29
CA LEU A 19 -67.70 4.33 -50.43
C LEU A 19 -67.19 5.74 -50.75
N LEU A 20 -67.88 6.48 -51.63
CA LEU A 20 -67.53 7.87 -51.96
C LEU A 20 -67.74 8.80 -50.76
N PHE A 21 -68.79 8.57 -49.96
CA PHE A 21 -69.02 9.32 -48.74
C PHE A 21 -67.93 9.03 -47.69
N MET A 22 -67.50 7.77 -47.54
CA MET A 22 -66.38 7.39 -46.66
C MET A 22 -65.06 8.05 -47.07
N THR A 23 -64.78 8.24 -48.36
CA THR A 23 -63.58 8.96 -48.81
C THR A 23 -63.62 10.46 -48.53
N ILE A 24 -64.81 11.07 -48.42
CA ILE A 24 -64.98 12.49 -48.06
C ILE A 24 -64.87 12.70 -46.55
N VAL A 25 -65.25 11.71 -45.72
CA VAL A 25 -65.04 11.78 -44.25
C VAL A 25 -63.58 11.52 -43.87
N ALA A 26 -62.81 10.82 -44.73
CA ALA A 26 -61.38 10.59 -44.54
C ALA A 26 -60.47 11.80 -44.90
N THR A 27 -61.03 12.91 -45.40
CA THR A 27 -60.28 14.16 -45.65
C THR A 27 -60.39 15.18 -44.52
N SER A 28 -60.81 14.79 -43.31
CA SER A 28 -60.52 15.63 -42.15
C SER A 28 -59.02 15.57 -41.90
N CYS A 29 -58.27 16.54 -42.43
CA CYS A 29 -56.96 16.86 -41.89
C CYS A 29 -57.13 16.97 -40.38
N TYR A 30 -56.50 16.06 -39.64
CA TYR A 30 -56.38 16.21 -38.21
C TYR A 30 -55.55 17.49 -38.02
N ASP A 31 -56.22 18.58 -37.60
CA ASP A 31 -55.51 19.79 -37.19
C ASP A 31 -54.55 19.38 -36.09
N ASP A 32 -53.25 19.47 -36.36
CA ASP A 32 -52.23 19.28 -35.37
C ASP A 32 -52.49 20.29 -34.24
N LYS A 33 -52.98 19.78 -33.10
CA LYS A 33 -53.20 20.56 -31.88
C LYS A 33 -51.92 20.67 -31.04
N SER A 34 -50.74 20.44 -31.61
CA SER A 34 -49.52 20.92 -31.01
C SER A 34 -49.58 22.46 -30.94
N SER A 35 -49.29 23.04 -29.77
CA SER A 35 -49.28 24.49 -29.62
C SER A 35 -48.23 25.07 -30.58
N THR A 36 -48.64 25.92 -31.52
CA THR A 36 -47.72 26.66 -32.41
C THR A 36 -46.93 27.75 -31.68
N ASP A 37 -47.16 27.93 -30.38
CA ASP A 37 -46.34 28.76 -29.50
C ASP A 37 -45.11 27.96 -29.03
N PHE A 38 -44.05 28.03 -29.82
CA PHE A 38 -42.73 27.64 -29.35
C PHE A 38 -42.11 28.84 -28.61
N GLU A 39 -42.13 28.83 -27.28
CA GLU A 39 -41.19 29.70 -26.55
C GLU A 39 -39.78 29.19 -26.86
N VAL A 40 -38.98 30.03 -27.53
CA VAL A 40 -37.57 29.74 -27.77
C VAL A 40 -36.87 29.74 -26.41
N VAL A 41 -36.68 28.56 -25.84
CA VAL A 41 -35.96 28.43 -24.58
C VAL A 41 -34.51 28.79 -24.84
N LYS A 42 -34.04 29.87 -24.20
CA LYS A 42 -32.66 30.31 -24.33
C LYS A 42 -31.73 29.19 -23.82
N PRO A 43 -30.67 28.85 -24.56
CA PRO A 43 -29.77 27.78 -24.15
C PRO A 43 -29.00 28.17 -22.89
N ILE A 44 -28.57 27.16 -22.13
CA ILE A 44 -27.52 27.33 -21.13
C ILE A 44 -26.22 27.52 -21.92
N VAL A 45 -25.41 28.52 -21.56
CA VAL A 45 -24.11 28.77 -22.17
C VAL A 45 -23.03 28.27 -21.24
N ILE A 46 -22.14 27.44 -21.77
CA ILE A 46 -20.91 26.99 -21.09
C ILE A 46 -19.74 27.49 -21.95
N ASP A 47 -18.96 28.42 -21.41
CA ASP A 47 -17.84 29.05 -22.09
C ASP A 47 -16.53 28.78 -21.34
N PHE A 48 -15.55 28.20 -22.03
CA PHE A 48 -14.22 27.92 -21.49
C PHE A 48 -13.21 29.02 -21.87
N GLY A 49 -13.62 30.06 -22.60
CA GLY A 49 -12.73 31.05 -23.18
C GLY A 49 -11.72 30.39 -24.12
N ASP A 50 -10.44 30.75 -23.97
CA ASP A 50 -9.33 30.17 -24.73
C ASP A 50 -8.78 28.85 -24.13
N ALA A 51 -9.42 28.32 -23.07
CA ALA A 51 -8.92 27.11 -22.42
C ALA A 51 -9.14 25.86 -23.30
N SER A 52 -8.10 25.05 -23.42
CA SER A 52 -8.16 23.76 -24.13
C SER A 52 -9.16 22.81 -23.46
N THR A 53 -10.02 22.18 -24.26
CA THR A 53 -10.89 21.07 -23.83
C THR A 53 -10.16 19.71 -23.84
N SER A 54 -8.84 19.72 -24.01
CA SER A 54 -7.95 18.58 -23.79
C SER A 54 -6.84 18.96 -22.81
N VAL A 55 -6.74 18.23 -21.70
CA VAL A 55 -5.83 18.53 -20.59
C VAL A 55 -5.00 17.30 -20.22
N ASN A 56 -3.78 17.53 -19.72
CA ASN A 56 -2.95 16.50 -19.11
C ASN A 56 -2.84 16.76 -17.61
N VAL A 57 -2.91 15.72 -16.80
CA VAL A 57 -2.78 15.80 -15.34
C VAL A 57 -2.04 14.57 -14.83
N PHE A 58 -1.18 14.72 -13.83
CA PHE A 58 -0.63 13.57 -13.13
C PHE A 58 -1.68 12.97 -12.20
N GLN A 59 -1.68 11.65 -12.05
CA GLN A 59 -2.55 10.98 -11.10
C GLN A 59 -2.36 11.59 -9.70
N PHE A 60 -3.46 11.83 -9.00
CA PHE A 60 -3.60 12.50 -7.71
C PHE A 60 -3.27 14.01 -7.68
N ASP A 61 -2.83 14.62 -8.78
CA ASP A 61 -2.76 16.08 -8.86
C ASP A 61 -4.17 16.69 -8.98
N THR A 62 -4.30 17.95 -8.54
CA THR A 62 -5.55 18.71 -8.65
C THR A 62 -5.71 19.30 -10.06
N LEU A 63 -6.75 18.88 -10.77
CA LEU A 63 -7.16 19.51 -12.02
C LEU A 63 -8.09 20.69 -11.72
N LYS A 64 -7.80 21.86 -12.29
CA LYS A 64 -8.57 23.09 -12.12
C LYS A 64 -9.17 23.55 -13.45
N ILE A 65 -10.48 23.69 -13.50
CA ILE A 65 -11.23 24.18 -14.68
C ILE A 65 -12.25 25.20 -14.20
N SER A 66 -12.25 26.40 -14.78
CA SER A 66 -13.11 27.51 -14.37
C SER A 66 -13.88 28.05 -15.58
N PRO A 67 -14.98 27.38 -16.00
CA PRO A 67 -15.82 27.88 -17.07
C PRO A 67 -16.67 29.07 -16.61
N ILE A 68 -17.09 29.88 -17.56
CA ILE A 68 -18.16 30.87 -17.39
C ILE A 68 -19.46 30.18 -17.80
N ILE A 69 -20.43 30.11 -16.88
CA ILE A 69 -21.71 29.42 -17.10
C ILE A 69 -22.85 30.37 -16.76
N TYR A 70 -23.80 30.54 -17.69
CA TYR A 70 -24.99 31.36 -17.46
C TYR A 70 -26.14 30.94 -18.38
N LYS A 71 -27.37 31.30 -17.99
CA LYS A 71 -28.56 31.23 -18.86
C LYS A 71 -29.29 32.57 -18.79
N ASN A 72 -29.45 33.22 -19.94
CA ASN A 72 -30.08 34.53 -20.00
C ASN A 72 -31.50 34.52 -19.42
N GLY A 73 -31.72 35.29 -18.35
CA GLY A 73 -33.02 35.38 -17.66
C GLY A 73 -33.22 34.36 -16.53
N VAL A 74 -32.24 33.49 -16.27
CA VAL A 74 -32.24 32.57 -15.13
C VAL A 74 -31.10 32.98 -14.20
N LYS A 75 -31.39 33.09 -12.90
CA LYS A 75 -30.36 33.36 -11.89
C LYS A 75 -29.50 32.12 -11.64
N ASP A 76 -28.23 32.32 -11.36
CA ASP A 76 -27.26 31.24 -11.12
C ASP A 76 -27.67 30.29 -9.99
N GLU A 77 -28.40 30.76 -8.97
CA GLU A 77 -28.95 29.94 -7.88
C GLU A 77 -29.92 28.84 -8.36
N ASN A 78 -30.51 29.03 -9.54
CA ASN A 78 -31.40 28.08 -10.19
C ASN A 78 -30.67 27.11 -11.13
N LEU A 79 -29.34 27.20 -11.23
CA LEU A 79 -28.51 26.23 -11.93
C LEU A 79 -27.92 25.23 -10.92
N THR A 80 -27.80 23.97 -11.33
CA THR A 80 -27.00 22.95 -10.65
C THR A 80 -25.94 22.40 -11.56
N TYR A 81 -24.83 21.99 -10.96
CA TYR A 81 -23.66 21.49 -11.65
C TYR A 81 -23.35 20.08 -11.19
N GLU A 82 -22.89 19.24 -12.10
CA GLU A 82 -22.40 17.91 -11.79
C GLU A 82 -21.22 17.60 -12.72
N TRP A 83 -20.09 17.26 -12.10
CA TRP A 83 -18.87 16.86 -12.79
C TRP A 83 -18.70 15.36 -12.65
N LYS A 84 -18.61 14.66 -13.78
CA LYS A 84 -18.42 13.22 -13.84
C LYS A 84 -17.23 12.84 -14.68
N ILE A 85 -16.40 11.94 -14.20
CA ILE A 85 -15.33 11.34 -15.00
C ILE A 85 -15.72 9.93 -15.42
N GLN A 86 -15.45 9.58 -16.68
CA GLN A 86 -15.69 8.25 -17.23
C GLN A 86 -14.64 7.87 -18.28
N GLY A 87 -14.40 6.58 -18.46
CA GLY A 87 -13.47 6.04 -19.46
C GLY A 87 -13.97 4.72 -20.03
N ASP A 88 -13.19 4.11 -20.92
CA ASP A 88 -13.58 2.87 -21.63
C ASP A 88 -13.97 1.73 -20.67
N LYS A 89 -13.15 1.50 -19.65
CA LYS A 89 -13.37 0.50 -18.58
C LYS A 89 -13.65 1.12 -17.20
N TYR A 90 -13.67 2.45 -17.12
CA TYR A 90 -13.83 3.16 -15.85
C TYR A 90 -15.26 3.69 -15.73
N PRO A 91 -16.02 3.31 -14.69
CA PRO A 91 -17.41 3.68 -14.55
C PRO A 91 -17.59 5.19 -14.36
N GLU A 92 -18.78 5.69 -14.68
CA GLU A 92 -19.14 7.08 -14.45
C GLU A 92 -19.09 7.41 -12.95
N THR A 93 -18.18 8.30 -12.56
CA THR A 93 -17.96 8.69 -11.16
C THR A 93 -18.17 10.19 -11.00
N VAL A 94 -19.04 10.59 -10.08
CA VAL A 94 -19.25 12.00 -9.72
C VAL A 94 -18.08 12.49 -8.87
N LEU A 95 -17.46 13.58 -9.31
CA LEU A 95 -16.31 14.19 -8.63
C LEU A 95 -16.66 15.52 -7.93
N SER A 96 -17.63 16.28 -8.44
CA SER A 96 -17.99 17.58 -7.86
C SER A 96 -19.39 18.03 -8.27
N HIS A 97 -19.99 18.90 -7.45
CA HIS A 97 -21.26 19.60 -7.75
C HIS A 97 -21.11 21.12 -7.83
N LYS A 98 -19.87 21.61 -7.96
CA LYS A 98 -19.54 23.04 -8.02
C LYS A 98 -19.55 23.55 -9.47
N MET A 99 -19.76 24.86 -9.64
CA MET A 99 -19.65 25.52 -10.95
C MET A 99 -18.24 25.38 -11.54
N THR A 100 -17.21 25.62 -10.71
CA THR A 100 -15.81 25.41 -11.07
C THR A 100 -15.33 24.04 -10.59
N PHE A 101 -14.45 23.42 -11.37
CA PHE A 101 -13.82 22.16 -11.03
C PHE A 101 -12.46 22.41 -10.39
N SER A 102 -12.21 21.85 -9.21
CA SER A 102 -10.92 21.90 -8.53
C SER A 102 -10.81 20.68 -7.62
N GLU A 103 -10.69 19.51 -8.22
CA GLU A 103 -10.66 18.23 -7.51
C GLU A 103 -9.43 17.40 -7.94
N PRO A 104 -8.89 16.54 -7.04
CA PRO A 104 -7.83 15.61 -7.39
C PRO A 104 -8.32 14.54 -8.37
N ILE A 105 -7.45 14.09 -9.28
CA ILE A 105 -7.77 13.06 -10.27
C ILE A 105 -7.12 11.74 -9.87
N SER A 106 -7.90 10.79 -9.34
CA SER A 106 -7.37 9.50 -8.86
C SER A 106 -7.40 8.36 -9.90
N VAL A 107 -8.10 8.55 -11.02
CA VAL A 107 -8.21 7.51 -12.07
C VAL A 107 -6.82 7.13 -12.60
N VAL A 108 -6.60 5.85 -12.87
CA VAL A 108 -5.30 5.35 -13.31
C VAL A 108 -4.89 5.88 -14.70
N PRO A 109 -3.59 5.95 -15.01
CA PRO A 109 -3.13 6.26 -16.35
C PRO A 109 -3.70 5.30 -17.41
N ASN A 110 -4.13 5.83 -18.54
CA ASN A 110 -4.66 5.04 -19.64
C ASN A 110 -4.19 5.57 -21.00
N SER A 111 -3.97 4.67 -21.95
CA SER A 111 -3.66 5.00 -23.35
C SER A 111 -4.75 5.84 -24.03
N LYS A 112 -6.01 5.72 -23.59
CA LYS A 112 -7.14 6.56 -24.01
C LYS A 112 -7.46 7.57 -22.93
N ALA A 113 -7.63 8.83 -23.31
CA ALA A 113 -8.06 9.89 -22.40
C ALA A 113 -9.46 9.61 -21.83
N TYR A 114 -9.66 10.04 -20.58
CA TYR A 114 -10.95 10.03 -19.90
C TYR A 114 -11.81 11.18 -20.39
N ASN A 115 -13.14 11.03 -20.29
CA ASN A 115 -14.08 12.13 -20.48
C ASN A 115 -14.48 12.68 -19.12
N LEU A 116 -14.13 13.95 -18.86
CA LEU A 116 -14.71 14.74 -17.78
C LEU A 116 -15.90 15.51 -18.35
N ILE A 117 -17.09 15.21 -17.84
CA ILE A 117 -18.37 15.75 -18.29
C ILE A 117 -18.90 16.69 -17.22
N LEU A 118 -19.11 17.95 -17.60
CA LEU A 118 -19.92 18.88 -16.84
C LEU A 118 -21.36 18.82 -17.35
N THR A 119 -22.30 18.54 -16.44
CA THR A 119 -23.74 18.67 -16.67
C THR A 119 -24.25 19.89 -15.92
N VAL A 120 -24.87 20.83 -16.64
CA VAL A 120 -25.54 22.00 -16.06
C VAL A 120 -27.04 21.81 -16.21
N THR A 121 -27.79 21.87 -15.11
CA THR A 121 -29.25 21.73 -15.14
C THR A 121 -29.91 23.02 -14.65
N ASP A 122 -30.86 23.53 -15.41
CA ASP A 122 -31.75 24.61 -14.98
C ASP A 122 -32.96 24.03 -14.23
N LYS A 123 -33.06 24.32 -12.93
CA LYS A 123 -34.14 23.82 -12.05
C LYS A 123 -35.53 24.31 -12.45
N THR A 124 -35.63 25.42 -13.17
CA THR A 124 -36.92 26.03 -13.55
C THR A 124 -37.57 25.33 -14.74
N THR A 125 -36.76 24.79 -15.64
CA THR A 125 -37.23 24.16 -16.90
C THR A 125 -36.87 22.67 -17.01
N GLY A 126 -35.93 22.18 -16.20
CA GLY A 126 -35.39 20.83 -16.28
C GLY A 126 -34.39 20.62 -17.43
N ILE A 127 -34.09 21.66 -18.22
CA ILE A 127 -33.18 21.58 -19.36
C ILE A 127 -31.74 21.39 -18.87
N GLN A 128 -31.02 20.53 -19.59
CA GLN A 128 -29.62 20.22 -19.33
C GLN A 128 -28.75 20.61 -20.51
N GLU A 129 -27.53 21.07 -20.21
CA GLU A 129 -26.47 21.29 -21.19
C GLU A 129 -25.19 20.60 -20.71
N PHE A 130 -24.40 20.10 -21.66
CA PHE A 130 -23.24 19.27 -21.37
C PHE A 130 -21.98 19.83 -22.01
N ALA A 131 -20.87 19.81 -21.27
CA ALA A 131 -19.54 20.03 -21.81
C ALA A 131 -18.65 18.82 -21.56
N ARG A 132 -17.85 18.44 -22.57
CA ARG A 132 -16.87 17.34 -22.49
C ARG A 132 -15.45 17.88 -22.56
N ILE A 133 -14.63 17.43 -21.62
CA ILE A 133 -13.19 17.69 -21.57
C ILE A 133 -12.46 16.35 -21.61
N SER A 134 -11.49 16.24 -22.50
CA SER A 134 -10.59 15.09 -22.63
C SER A 134 -9.46 15.20 -21.60
N VAL A 135 -9.33 14.22 -20.71
CA VAL A 135 -8.33 14.21 -19.62
C VAL A 135 -7.36 13.04 -19.81
N SER A 136 -6.12 13.35 -20.16
CA SER A 136 -5.02 12.40 -20.24
C SER A 136 -4.31 12.32 -18.88
N VAL A 137 -4.28 11.13 -18.27
CA VAL A 137 -3.68 10.94 -16.94
C VAL A 137 -2.32 10.27 -17.04
N GLN A 138 -1.34 10.84 -16.34
CA GLN A 138 0.03 10.34 -16.29
C GLN A 138 0.35 9.70 -14.93
N ALA A 139 1.20 8.67 -14.92
CA ALA A 139 1.60 7.99 -13.68
C ALA A 139 2.37 8.95 -12.76
N SER A 140 2.04 8.94 -11.47
CA SER A 140 2.69 9.78 -10.45
C SER A 140 3.33 8.99 -9.32
N LEU A 141 2.87 7.76 -9.08
CA LEU A 141 3.41 6.89 -8.04
C LEU A 141 4.80 6.39 -8.43
N GLY A 142 5.75 6.52 -7.50
CA GLY A 142 7.16 6.21 -7.73
C GLY A 142 7.85 5.62 -6.49
N THR A 143 9.18 5.68 -6.49
CA THR A 143 9.99 5.15 -5.38
C THR A 143 9.71 5.93 -4.09
N GLY A 144 9.34 5.21 -3.03
CA GLY A 144 8.95 5.83 -1.75
C GLY A 144 8.55 4.80 -0.70
N LEU A 145 7.97 5.27 0.41
CA LEU A 145 7.45 4.43 1.50
C LEU A 145 5.94 4.32 1.41
N PHE A 146 5.43 3.11 1.18
CA PHE A 146 4.01 2.83 1.39
C PHE A 146 3.71 2.75 2.88
N VAL A 147 2.59 3.34 3.28
CA VAL A 147 2.10 3.40 4.66
C VAL A 147 0.68 2.88 4.67
N ALA A 148 0.43 1.80 5.41
CA ALA A 148 -0.91 1.32 5.69
C ALA A 148 -1.38 1.92 7.03
N ASP A 149 -2.56 2.51 7.03
CA ASP A 149 -3.15 3.08 8.23
C ASP A 149 -4.65 2.80 8.34
N THR A 150 -5.13 2.77 9.59
CA THR A 150 -6.54 2.57 9.94
C THR A 150 -7.05 3.73 10.78
N ARG A 151 -8.31 4.12 10.57
CA ARG A 151 -8.99 5.16 11.37
C ARG A 151 -10.07 4.61 12.30
N ASP A 152 -10.57 3.42 12.01
CA ASP A 152 -11.67 2.75 12.72
C ASP A 152 -11.23 1.46 13.42
N GLY A 153 -9.99 1.02 13.22
CA GLY A 153 -9.46 -0.25 13.74
C GLY A 153 -10.02 -1.49 13.05
N GLN A 154 -10.71 -1.35 11.91
CA GLN A 154 -11.38 -2.43 11.19
C GLN A 154 -10.99 -2.47 9.71
N THR A 155 -10.81 -1.32 9.08
CA THR A 155 -10.46 -1.18 7.67
C THR A 155 -9.14 -0.46 7.50
N SER A 156 -8.50 -0.61 6.34
CA SER A 156 -7.23 0.06 6.03
C SER A 156 -7.27 0.83 4.73
N ASP A 157 -6.41 1.84 4.64
CA ASP A 157 -6.04 2.51 3.40
C ASP A 157 -4.53 2.54 3.24
N ILE A 158 -4.07 2.84 2.02
CA ILE A 158 -2.66 2.88 1.65
C ILE A 158 -2.30 4.28 1.19
N SER A 159 -1.27 4.85 1.80
CA SER A 159 -0.67 6.12 1.39
C SER A 159 0.76 5.90 0.90
N LEU A 160 1.30 6.82 0.10
CA LEU A 160 2.68 6.79 -0.38
C LEU A 160 3.42 8.08 0.00
N ILE A 161 4.55 7.95 0.70
CA ILE A 161 5.48 9.04 0.96
C ILE A 161 6.64 8.93 -0.04
N MET A 162 6.75 9.91 -0.94
CA MET A 162 7.92 10.10 -1.78
C MET A 162 8.72 11.28 -1.23
N SER A 163 9.94 11.04 -0.79
CA SER A 163 10.78 12.05 -0.13
C SER A 163 12.24 11.67 -0.27
N MET A 164 13.17 12.58 0.02
CA MET A 164 14.59 12.22 -0.01
C MET A 164 14.95 11.05 0.92
N ASN A 165 14.21 10.86 2.02
CA ASN A 165 14.45 9.78 2.97
C ASN A 165 14.11 8.41 2.40
N PHE A 166 13.24 8.34 1.39
CA PHE A 166 12.73 7.09 0.84
C PHE A 166 12.84 6.97 -0.69
N SER A 167 13.43 7.96 -1.37
CA SER A 167 13.51 8.03 -2.84
C SER A 167 14.96 8.04 -3.35
N THR A 168 15.16 8.37 -4.64
CA THR A 168 16.47 8.27 -5.32
C THR A 168 17.41 9.44 -4.98
N ARG A 169 18.70 9.33 -5.34
CA ARG A 169 19.75 10.32 -4.99
C ARG A 169 19.45 11.77 -5.39
N ASN A 170 18.60 11.96 -6.40
CA ASN A 170 18.26 13.27 -6.97
C ASN A 170 17.08 13.94 -6.27
N PHE A 171 16.36 13.24 -5.40
CA PHE A 171 15.27 13.81 -4.62
C PHE A 171 15.82 14.72 -3.51
N THR A 172 15.19 15.88 -3.35
CA THR A 172 15.44 16.85 -2.27
C THR A 172 14.18 17.05 -1.43
N ASP A 173 14.27 17.79 -0.32
CA ASP A 173 13.10 18.08 0.52
C ASP A 173 11.97 18.76 -0.26
N LYS A 174 12.32 19.59 -1.26
CA LYS A 174 11.37 20.32 -2.11
C LYS A 174 10.56 19.40 -3.02
N ASP A 175 11.07 18.19 -3.27
CA ASP A 175 10.43 17.22 -4.14
C ASP A 175 9.45 16.32 -3.37
N THR A 176 9.37 16.47 -2.04
CA THR A 176 8.52 15.64 -1.17
C THR A 176 7.05 15.71 -1.59
N ARG A 177 6.46 14.54 -1.81
CA ARG A 177 5.05 14.34 -2.14
C ARG A 177 4.48 13.27 -1.23
N ILE A 178 3.29 13.52 -0.68
CA ILE A 178 2.55 12.54 0.09
C ILE A 178 1.23 12.31 -0.62
N PHE A 179 1.07 11.12 -1.19
CA PHE A 179 -0.18 10.67 -1.76
C PHE A 179 -0.98 9.97 -0.67
N ARG A 180 -2.15 10.50 -0.34
CA ARG A 180 -2.98 9.99 0.75
C ARG A 180 -4.11 9.14 0.19
N ASN A 181 -4.48 8.12 0.95
CA ASN A 181 -5.68 7.33 0.69
C ASN A 181 -5.72 6.80 -0.77
N VAL A 182 -4.55 6.37 -1.27
CA VAL A 182 -4.31 6.04 -2.67
C VAL A 182 -5.20 4.87 -3.07
N TYR A 183 -5.27 3.83 -2.23
CA TYR A 183 -6.06 2.65 -2.52
C TYR A 183 -7.55 2.98 -2.63
N SER A 184 -8.12 3.66 -1.63
CA SER A 184 -9.56 3.98 -1.68
C SER A 184 -9.93 5.02 -2.74
N SER A 185 -9.01 5.94 -3.04
CA SER A 185 -9.21 6.92 -4.11
C SER A 185 -9.30 6.26 -5.50
N VAL A 186 -8.60 5.14 -5.70
CA VAL A 186 -8.60 4.38 -6.96
C VAL A 186 -9.78 3.41 -7.01
N ASN A 187 -10.01 2.64 -5.94
CA ASN A 187 -10.98 1.53 -5.94
C ASN A 187 -12.38 1.93 -5.46
N GLN A 188 -12.56 3.13 -4.89
CA GLN A 188 -13.83 3.61 -4.31
C GLN A 188 -14.33 2.80 -3.09
N HIS A 189 -13.44 2.05 -2.43
CA HIS A 189 -13.67 1.41 -1.13
C HIS A 189 -12.35 1.24 -0.37
N LEU A 190 -12.43 0.92 0.92
CA LEU A 190 -11.26 0.62 1.76
C LEU A 190 -10.88 -0.87 1.64
N LEU A 191 -9.68 -1.23 2.10
CA LEU A 191 -9.33 -2.63 2.31
C LEU A 191 -10.11 -3.14 3.54
N ASP A 192 -10.71 -4.33 3.41
CA ASP A 192 -11.32 -5.00 4.56
C ASP A 192 -10.21 -5.56 5.46
N GLY A 193 -10.33 -5.30 6.75
CA GLY A 193 -9.34 -5.71 7.74
C GLY A 193 -8.21 -4.69 7.94
N VAL A 194 -7.53 -4.87 9.06
CA VAL A 194 -6.33 -4.11 9.40
C VAL A 194 -5.11 -4.76 8.76
N VAL A 195 -4.38 -4.02 7.93
CA VAL A 195 -3.15 -4.51 7.30
C VAL A 195 -2.06 -4.68 8.36
N THR A 196 -1.56 -5.91 8.50
CA THR A 196 -0.51 -6.31 9.45
C THR A 196 0.83 -6.56 8.76
N GLY A 197 0.84 -6.82 7.45
CA GLY A 197 2.05 -7.04 6.65
C GLY A 197 1.93 -6.48 5.24
N MET A 198 3.03 -5.97 4.69
CA MET A 198 3.11 -5.51 3.32
C MET A 198 4.45 -5.87 2.67
N SER A 199 4.41 -6.14 1.37
CA SER A 199 5.58 -6.41 0.52
C SER A 199 5.38 -5.74 -0.84
N SER A 200 6.31 -4.89 -1.27
CA SER A 200 6.33 -4.37 -2.65
C SER A 200 7.50 -4.99 -3.42
N LEU A 201 7.19 -5.60 -4.55
CA LEU A 201 8.15 -6.20 -5.47
C LEU A 201 7.97 -5.60 -6.86
N ILE A 202 9.08 -5.16 -7.44
CA ILE A 202 9.15 -4.66 -8.82
C ILE A 202 10.37 -5.31 -9.48
N ARG A 203 10.13 -6.13 -10.50
CA ARG A 203 11.18 -6.86 -11.23
C ARG A 203 11.05 -6.67 -12.74
N SER A 204 12.16 -6.79 -13.46
CA SER A 204 12.20 -6.75 -14.93
C SER A 204 11.25 -7.80 -15.57
N GLY A 205 10.52 -7.41 -16.63
CA GLY A 205 9.57 -8.29 -17.34
C GLY A 205 8.14 -8.32 -16.79
N ASP A 206 7.60 -7.16 -16.37
CA ASP A 206 6.21 -6.92 -15.92
C ASP A 206 5.77 -7.57 -14.59
N CYS A 207 6.66 -8.23 -13.85
CA CYS A 207 6.32 -8.73 -12.52
C CYS A 207 6.37 -7.61 -11.47
N ARG A 208 5.23 -6.96 -11.25
CA ARG A 208 5.03 -5.92 -10.22
C ARG A 208 3.89 -6.31 -9.30
N THR A 209 4.16 -6.38 -8.01
CA THR A 209 3.15 -6.76 -7.02
C THR A 209 3.36 -6.02 -5.71
N LEU A 210 2.29 -5.41 -5.20
CA LEU A 210 2.17 -4.98 -3.82
C LEU A 210 1.19 -5.92 -3.14
N THR A 211 1.68 -6.71 -2.19
CA THR A 211 0.90 -7.70 -1.44
C THR A 211 0.61 -7.15 -0.04
N PHE A 212 -0.65 -7.21 0.37
CA PHE A 212 -1.13 -6.80 1.70
C PHE A 212 -1.63 -8.03 2.45
N VAL A 213 -1.34 -8.09 3.75
CA VAL A 213 -1.78 -9.15 4.65
C VAL A 213 -2.65 -8.54 5.75
N THR A 214 -3.85 -9.06 5.95
CA THR A 214 -4.74 -8.73 7.09
C THR A 214 -4.91 -9.97 7.98
N ALA A 215 -5.84 -9.94 8.95
CA ALA A 215 -6.12 -11.11 9.79
C ALA A 215 -6.81 -12.25 9.02
N ASP A 216 -7.57 -11.92 7.98
CA ASP A 216 -8.46 -12.83 7.28
C ASP A 216 -8.14 -12.95 5.78
N ASP A 217 -7.47 -11.94 5.21
CA ASP A 217 -7.33 -11.81 3.76
C ASP A 217 -5.89 -11.46 3.34
N VAL A 218 -5.54 -11.86 2.11
CA VAL A 218 -4.36 -11.41 1.38
C VAL A 218 -4.81 -10.77 0.07
N TYR A 219 -4.45 -9.50 -0.10
CA TYR A 219 -4.75 -8.73 -1.30
C TYR A 219 -3.49 -8.51 -2.11
N ARG A 220 -3.61 -8.45 -3.44
CA ARG A 220 -2.49 -8.05 -4.29
C ARG A 220 -2.94 -7.11 -5.40
N VAL A 221 -2.16 -6.05 -5.57
CA VAL A 221 -2.34 -5.01 -6.59
C VAL A 221 -1.04 -4.73 -7.33
N ASP A 222 -1.10 -3.94 -8.41
CA ASP A 222 0.10 -3.36 -9.01
C ASP A 222 0.56 -2.13 -8.19
N PRO A 223 1.83 -2.03 -7.76
CA PRO A 223 2.32 -0.90 -6.96
C PRO A 223 2.27 0.46 -7.66
N TYR A 224 2.06 0.53 -8.98
CA TYR A 224 1.96 1.80 -9.73
C TYR A 224 0.54 2.30 -9.90
N GLU A 225 -0.44 1.41 -9.70
CA GLU A 225 -1.84 1.68 -10.02
C GLU A 225 -2.75 1.49 -8.81
N LEU A 226 -2.42 0.54 -7.92
CA LEU A 226 -3.17 0.11 -6.74
C LEU A 226 -4.61 -0.31 -7.02
N VAL A 227 -4.93 -0.64 -8.28
CA VAL A 227 -6.21 -1.22 -8.68
C VAL A 227 -6.31 -2.65 -8.17
N ASP A 228 -7.48 -3.00 -7.66
CA ASP A 228 -7.81 -4.37 -7.28
C ASP A 228 -7.50 -5.38 -8.40
N LYS A 229 -6.82 -6.46 -8.03
CA LYS A 229 -6.36 -7.46 -8.99
C LYS A 229 -6.58 -8.89 -8.52
N GLU A 230 -5.96 -9.30 -7.41
CA GLU A 230 -6.01 -10.68 -6.91
C GLU A 230 -6.29 -10.67 -5.40
N LYS A 231 -7.13 -11.60 -4.93
CA LYS A 231 -7.44 -11.80 -3.50
C LYS A 231 -7.40 -13.29 -3.13
N ASN A 232 -6.83 -13.61 -1.96
CA ASN A 232 -6.83 -14.94 -1.35
C ASN A 232 -6.45 -16.08 -2.32
N ASN A 233 -7.39 -16.95 -2.67
CA ASN A 233 -7.12 -18.12 -3.51
C ASN A 233 -6.74 -17.77 -4.96
N ASP A 234 -6.93 -16.53 -5.42
CA ASP A 234 -6.43 -16.07 -6.72
C ASP A 234 -4.90 -16.14 -6.85
N ILE A 235 -4.19 -16.08 -5.70
CA ILE A 235 -2.73 -16.02 -5.68
C ILE A 235 -2.07 -17.39 -5.45
N PHE A 236 -2.82 -18.50 -5.49
CA PHE A 236 -2.32 -19.86 -5.29
C PHE A 236 -2.57 -20.76 -6.50
N VAL A 237 -1.64 -21.69 -6.75
CA VAL A 237 -1.82 -22.74 -7.76
C VAL A 237 -2.90 -23.73 -7.31
N PHE A 238 -2.91 -24.07 -6.01
CA PHE A 238 -3.89 -24.94 -5.39
C PHE A 238 -4.68 -24.13 -4.36
N PRO A 239 -6.03 -24.14 -4.42
CA PRO A 239 -6.83 -23.41 -3.47
C PRO A 239 -6.64 -23.97 -2.06
N ILE A 240 -6.54 -23.08 -1.10
CA ILE A 240 -6.47 -23.35 0.33
C ILE A 240 -7.90 -23.30 0.88
N ASP A 241 -8.21 -24.23 1.79
CA ASP A 241 -9.50 -24.24 2.50
C ASP A 241 -9.68 -22.93 3.29
N GLU A 242 -10.87 -22.35 3.25
CA GLU A 242 -11.16 -21.09 3.93
C GLU A 242 -10.89 -21.17 5.45
N SER A 243 -11.06 -22.35 6.05
CA SER A 243 -10.78 -22.57 7.48
C SER A 243 -9.29 -22.61 7.83
N GLU A 244 -8.43 -22.81 6.84
CA GLU A 244 -6.96 -22.82 6.97
C GLU A 244 -6.32 -21.51 6.47
N PHE A 245 -7.11 -20.64 5.82
CA PHE A 245 -6.64 -19.35 5.30
C PHE A 245 -6.55 -18.31 6.42
N VAL A 246 -5.54 -18.43 7.28
CA VAL A 246 -5.30 -17.47 8.38
C VAL A 246 -3.95 -16.77 8.19
N PRO A 247 -3.90 -15.63 7.49
CA PRO A 247 -2.64 -14.94 7.24
C PRO A 247 -1.97 -14.43 8.53
N LYS A 248 -0.66 -14.69 8.65
CA LYS A 248 0.14 -14.30 9.83
C LYS A 248 1.28 -13.35 9.51
N GLY A 249 1.75 -13.30 8.26
CA GLY A 249 2.80 -12.37 7.87
C GLY A 249 3.39 -12.65 6.50
N ILE A 250 4.19 -11.71 6.02
CA ILE A 250 4.84 -11.76 4.71
C ILE A 250 6.28 -11.30 4.83
N LEU A 251 7.16 -11.92 4.05
CA LEU A 251 8.57 -11.57 3.94
C LEU A 251 8.98 -11.55 2.48
N LEU A 252 9.72 -10.52 2.07
CA LEU A 252 10.29 -10.44 0.73
C LEU A 252 11.82 -10.42 0.80
N TRP A 253 12.44 -11.33 0.07
CA TRP A 253 13.82 -11.22 -0.33
C TRP A 253 13.89 -10.64 -1.75
N ASN A 254 14.09 -9.33 -1.81
CA ASN A 254 13.93 -8.53 -3.01
C ASN A 254 14.89 -8.94 -4.14
N TYR A 255 16.19 -9.14 -3.82
CA TYR A 255 17.21 -9.44 -4.82
C TYR A 255 16.93 -10.74 -5.63
N LYS A 256 16.41 -11.79 -4.99
CA LYS A 256 16.02 -13.03 -5.69
C LYS A 256 14.56 -13.04 -6.15
N GLY A 257 13.77 -12.05 -5.75
CA GLY A 257 12.33 -12.04 -5.94
C GLY A 257 11.67 -13.26 -5.30
N LEU A 258 12.10 -13.63 -4.08
CA LEU A 258 11.48 -14.69 -3.30
C LEU A 258 10.57 -14.05 -2.25
N GLU A 259 9.27 -14.31 -2.34
CA GLU A 259 8.28 -13.88 -1.36
C GLU A 259 7.80 -15.09 -0.56
N LEU A 260 7.74 -14.94 0.76
CA LEU A 260 7.26 -15.93 1.70
C LEU A 260 6.01 -15.40 2.39
N LEU A 261 4.93 -16.17 2.35
CA LEU A 261 3.66 -15.88 3.00
C LEU A 261 3.42 -16.93 4.07
N ASN A 262 3.23 -16.48 5.31
CA ASN A 262 2.87 -17.35 6.42
C ASN A 262 1.35 -17.38 6.57
N LEU A 263 0.75 -18.55 6.35
CA LEU A 263 -0.65 -18.85 6.64
C LEU A 263 -0.69 -19.88 7.76
N ASP A 264 -1.21 -19.48 8.91
CA ASP A 264 -1.35 -20.28 10.13
C ASP A 264 -0.12 -21.11 10.53
N GLY A 265 1.06 -20.49 10.44
CA GLY A 265 2.33 -21.13 10.78
C GLY A 265 2.97 -21.92 9.64
N HIS A 266 2.26 -22.16 8.54
CA HIS A 266 2.79 -22.78 7.33
C HIS A 266 3.29 -21.72 6.36
N VAL A 267 4.49 -21.91 5.83
CA VAL A 267 5.14 -20.90 4.98
C VAL A 267 5.06 -21.28 3.52
N TYR A 268 4.27 -20.54 2.77
CA TYR A 268 4.13 -20.61 1.34
C TYR A 268 5.20 -19.78 0.66
N ARG A 269 5.74 -20.28 -0.45
CA ARG A 269 6.79 -19.59 -1.20
C ARG A 269 6.32 -19.26 -2.62
N ARG A 270 6.81 -18.14 -3.13
CA ARG A 270 6.84 -17.90 -4.59
C ARG A 270 8.15 -17.26 -5.01
N THR A 271 8.72 -17.75 -6.10
CA THR A 271 9.80 -17.07 -6.80
C THR A 271 9.22 -16.36 -8.01
N THR A 272 9.63 -15.11 -8.25
CA THR A 272 9.10 -14.29 -9.36
C THR A 272 9.91 -14.39 -10.66
N ASN A 273 10.80 -15.38 -10.74
CA ASN A 273 11.48 -15.70 -11.99
C ASN A 273 10.45 -16.02 -13.08
N TRP A 274 10.71 -15.56 -14.30
CA TRP A 274 9.85 -15.79 -15.47
C TRP A 274 8.40 -15.33 -15.32
N GLY A 275 8.13 -14.33 -14.48
CA GLY A 275 6.80 -13.73 -14.33
C GLY A 275 5.83 -14.53 -13.48
N ASN A 276 6.30 -15.48 -12.67
CA ASN A 276 5.43 -16.23 -11.77
C ASN A 276 4.80 -15.32 -10.69
N LEU A 277 3.47 -15.35 -10.60
CA LEU A 277 2.69 -14.57 -9.63
C LEU A 277 2.10 -15.43 -8.52
N THR A 278 2.04 -16.76 -8.66
CA THR A 278 1.32 -17.65 -7.75
C THR A 278 2.24 -18.32 -6.73
N TYR A 279 1.68 -18.59 -5.56
CA TYR A 279 2.22 -19.46 -4.53
C TYR A 279 1.91 -20.92 -4.85
N ASP A 280 2.89 -21.79 -4.63
CA ASP A 280 2.72 -23.26 -4.72
C ASP A 280 2.43 -23.83 -3.32
N PHE A 281 2.75 -25.10 -3.06
CA PHE A 281 2.66 -25.70 -1.72
C PHE A 281 3.54 -25.00 -0.67
N TYR A 282 3.16 -25.14 0.60
CA TYR A 282 3.98 -24.69 1.73
C TYR A 282 5.29 -25.48 1.82
N LEU A 283 6.33 -24.82 2.32
CA LEU A 283 7.65 -25.40 2.50
C LEU A 283 7.62 -26.54 3.52
N LEU A 284 8.26 -27.66 3.18
CA LEU A 284 8.39 -28.80 4.07
C LEU A 284 9.80 -28.82 4.71
N PRO A 285 9.91 -29.04 6.03
CA PRO A 285 11.20 -29.34 6.65
C PRO A 285 11.68 -30.77 6.33
N PRO A 286 13.00 -31.05 6.44
CA PRO A 286 13.54 -32.38 6.11
C PRO A 286 12.97 -33.53 6.95
N ASP A 287 12.44 -33.22 8.14
CA ASP A 287 11.86 -34.16 9.09
C ASP A 287 10.32 -34.04 9.17
N PHE A 288 9.68 -33.49 8.14
CA PHE A 288 8.23 -33.28 8.12
C PHE A 288 7.42 -34.57 8.31
N ASP A 289 7.91 -35.69 7.76
CA ASP A 289 7.28 -37.01 7.92
C ASP A 289 7.25 -37.48 9.38
N GLU A 290 8.11 -36.93 10.24
CA GLU A 290 8.21 -37.27 11.66
C GLU A 290 7.47 -36.27 12.56
N ARG A 291 7.48 -34.99 12.18
CA ARG A 291 6.85 -33.91 12.94
C ARG A 291 6.54 -32.70 12.07
N ASP A 292 5.35 -32.17 12.29
CA ASP A 292 4.89 -30.92 11.73
C ASP A 292 5.56 -29.69 12.39
N TYR A 293 5.40 -28.49 11.82
CA TYR A 293 6.05 -27.25 12.25
C TYR A 293 5.06 -26.09 12.44
N TYR A 294 5.49 -25.01 13.10
CA TYR A 294 4.67 -23.79 13.19
C TYR A 294 5.55 -22.55 13.26
N VAL A 295 5.56 -21.74 12.20
CA VAL A 295 6.40 -20.54 12.10
C VAL A 295 5.74 -19.32 12.75
N THR A 296 6.44 -18.66 13.68
CA THR A 296 5.99 -17.40 14.31
C THR A 296 6.77 -16.17 13.85
N MET A 297 7.96 -16.35 13.29
CA MET A 297 8.83 -15.24 12.88
C MET A 297 9.60 -15.58 11.62
N MET A 298 9.79 -14.58 10.75
CA MET A 298 10.59 -14.67 9.54
C MET A 298 11.52 -13.46 9.46
N GLY A 299 12.72 -13.65 8.93
CA GLY A 299 13.67 -12.57 8.67
C GLY A 299 14.61 -12.89 7.52
N VAL A 300 15.22 -11.86 6.91
CA VAL A 300 16.26 -12.03 5.90
C VAL A 300 17.59 -11.57 6.48
N CYS A 301 18.64 -12.35 6.24
CA CYS A 301 19.99 -12.04 6.69
C CYS A 301 21.03 -12.54 5.68
N GLY A 302 22.08 -11.75 5.42
CA GLY A 302 23.17 -12.12 4.53
C GLY A 302 23.66 -10.94 3.69
N SER A 303 24.75 -11.14 2.96
CA SER A 303 25.34 -10.08 2.14
C SER A 303 24.64 -10.02 0.79
N TYR A 304 23.81 -9.01 0.54
CA TYR A 304 23.14 -8.65 -0.73
C TYR A 304 22.86 -9.81 -1.73
N TYR A 305 23.87 -10.30 -2.46
CA TYR A 305 23.78 -11.43 -3.39
C TYR A 305 23.50 -12.80 -2.74
N ASN A 306 23.92 -12.96 -1.49
CA ASN A 306 23.83 -14.12 -0.62
C ASN A 306 23.05 -13.74 0.64
N GLU A 307 21.88 -13.12 0.50
CA GLU A 307 20.92 -13.10 1.60
C GLU A 307 20.22 -14.46 1.70
N LEU A 308 19.69 -14.83 2.87
CA LEU A 308 18.82 -15.99 3.02
C LEU A 308 17.66 -15.65 3.96
N PRO A 309 16.43 -16.13 3.65
CA PRO A 309 15.36 -16.15 4.63
C PRO A 309 15.64 -17.16 5.74
N TYR A 310 15.30 -16.77 6.95
CA TYR A 310 15.28 -17.61 8.14
C TYR A 310 13.90 -17.54 8.75
N VAL A 311 13.48 -18.65 9.36
CA VAL A 311 12.21 -18.74 10.07
C VAL A 311 12.43 -19.35 11.45
N PHE A 312 11.60 -18.96 12.41
CA PHE A 312 11.53 -19.63 13.71
C PHE A 312 10.35 -20.58 13.75
N ASP A 313 10.65 -21.87 13.79
CA ASP A 313 9.68 -22.93 14.04
C ASP A 313 9.47 -23.06 15.55
N LYS A 314 8.40 -22.41 16.02
CA LYS A 314 8.02 -22.33 17.43
C LYS A 314 7.66 -23.70 18.00
N LYS A 315 6.99 -24.55 17.21
CA LYS A 315 6.53 -25.88 17.65
C LYS A 315 7.70 -26.79 18.00
N ASN A 316 8.79 -26.72 17.22
CA ASN A 316 9.99 -27.52 17.45
C ASN A 316 11.17 -26.73 18.04
N GLN A 317 10.97 -25.46 18.41
CA GLN A 317 11.94 -24.57 19.05
C GLN A 317 13.28 -24.48 18.29
N ARG A 318 13.21 -24.24 16.98
CA ARG A 318 14.38 -24.23 16.10
C ARG A 318 14.34 -23.13 15.05
N ILE A 319 15.52 -22.72 14.58
CA ILE A 319 15.65 -21.86 13.41
C ILE A 319 15.84 -22.75 12.17
N LEU A 320 15.07 -22.46 11.12
CA LEU A 320 15.23 -23.07 9.80
C LEU A 320 15.62 -21.99 8.78
N THR A 321 16.23 -22.39 7.67
CA THR A 321 16.54 -21.48 6.56
C THR A 321 15.91 -21.95 5.26
N VAL A 322 15.60 -21.00 4.38
CA VAL A 322 15.06 -21.27 3.05
C VAL A 322 16.17 -21.11 2.02
N SER A 323 16.52 -22.18 1.34
CA SER A 323 17.45 -22.11 0.21
C SER A 323 16.77 -21.51 -1.02
N SER A 324 17.53 -20.73 -1.80
CA SER A 324 17.06 -20.29 -3.13
C SER A 324 16.98 -21.42 -4.17
N TRP A 325 17.55 -22.59 -3.88
CA TRP A 325 17.67 -23.71 -4.83
C TRP A 325 16.80 -24.92 -4.52
N TYR A 326 16.24 -25.02 -3.31
CA TYR A 326 15.48 -26.19 -2.86
C TYR A 326 14.05 -25.79 -2.52
N ASP A 327 13.07 -26.63 -2.88
CA ASP A 327 11.65 -26.50 -2.52
C ASP A 327 11.33 -26.91 -1.07
N SER A 328 12.29 -26.76 -0.16
CA SER A 328 12.16 -27.22 1.23
C SER A 328 12.91 -26.29 2.19
N PHE A 329 12.55 -26.35 3.48
CA PHE A 329 13.43 -25.80 4.51
C PHE A 329 14.73 -26.62 4.59
N GLN A 330 15.76 -25.96 5.09
CA GLN A 330 17.02 -26.57 5.48
C GLN A 330 17.19 -26.46 6.99
N GLN A 331 17.75 -27.50 7.59
CA GLN A 331 18.06 -27.56 9.01
C GLN A 331 19.57 -27.44 9.23
N PHE A 332 19.96 -26.77 10.31
CA PHE A 332 21.36 -26.70 10.73
C PHE A 332 21.85 -28.04 11.26
N PRO A 333 23.14 -28.37 11.08
CA PRO A 333 23.71 -29.57 11.65
C PRO A 333 23.68 -29.49 13.18
N LYS A 334 23.86 -30.64 13.84
CA LYS A 334 23.93 -30.72 15.30
C LYS A 334 24.95 -29.71 15.84
N GLN A 335 24.52 -28.87 16.78
CA GLN A 335 25.40 -27.88 17.38
C GLN A 335 26.31 -28.53 18.42
N SER A 336 27.60 -28.20 18.36
CA SER A 336 28.61 -28.66 19.31
C SER A 336 28.49 -27.90 20.64
N SER A 337 29.04 -28.47 21.72
CA SER A 337 29.03 -27.87 23.05
C SER A 337 29.77 -26.52 23.16
N GLY A 338 30.48 -26.09 22.11
CA GLY A 338 31.13 -24.79 22.04
C GLY A 338 30.28 -23.67 21.45
N ALA A 339 29.08 -23.97 20.95
CA ALA A 339 28.11 -22.94 20.54
C ALA A 339 27.55 -22.21 21.77
N ALA A 340 27.25 -20.91 21.64
CA ALA A 340 26.68 -20.13 22.74
C ALA A 340 25.22 -20.51 23.04
N PHE A 341 24.52 -21.05 22.05
CA PHE A 341 23.18 -21.62 22.15
C PHE A 341 22.95 -22.57 20.97
N ASP A 342 22.02 -23.51 21.12
CA ASP A 342 21.68 -24.48 20.07
C ASP A 342 20.53 -23.93 19.21
N VAL A 343 20.80 -23.61 17.95
CA VAL A 343 19.78 -23.13 17.00
C VAL A 343 18.72 -24.19 16.64
N ASN A 344 19.00 -25.47 16.91
CA ASN A 344 18.05 -26.57 16.74
C ASN A 344 17.24 -26.85 18.01
N ASN A 345 17.52 -26.14 19.12
CA ASN A 345 16.82 -26.28 20.39
C ASN A 345 16.98 -25.00 21.24
N ILE A 346 16.15 -24.00 20.95
CA ILE A 346 16.13 -22.69 21.62
C ILE A 346 15.56 -22.78 23.05
N GLY A 347 14.74 -23.80 23.34
CA GLY A 347 13.98 -23.91 24.59
C GLY A 347 12.64 -23.16 24.54
N ALA A 348 11.94 -23.00 25.67
CA ALA A 348 10.58 -22.43 25.72
C ALA A 348 10.52 -20.90 25.50
N TYR A 349 10.89 -20.45 24.30
CA TYR A 349 10.90 -19.03 23.89
C TYR A 349 10.21 -18.83 22.55
N ASP A 350 9.58 -17.68 22.35
CA ASP A 350 9.09 -17.25 21.04
C ASP A 350 10.05 -16.23 20.43
N ALA A 351 10.26 -16.27 19.12
CA ALA A 351 11.00 -15.25 18.40
C ALA A 351 10.06 -14.08 18.10
N ILE A 352 10.38 -12.90 18.61
CA ILE A 352 9.55 -11.70 18.44
C ILE A 352 10.14 -10.69 17.46
N TRP A 353 11.38 -10.92 17.02
CA TRP A 353 12.02 -10.12 15.97
C TRP A 353 13.22 -10.87 15.40
N MET A 354 13.43 -10.73 14.09
CA MET A 354 14.62 -11.18 13.38
C MET A 354 15.16 -10.06 12.48
N GLY A 355 16.47 -9.89 12.44
CA GLY A 355 17.11 -8.91 11.57
C GLY A 355 18.60 -9.16 11.39
N GLU A 356 19.19 -8.42 10.47
CA GLU A 356 20.60 -8.51 10.15
C GLU A 356 21.44 -7.57 11.03
N GLY A 357 22.48 -8.11 11.66
CA GLY A 357 23.54 -7.37 12.34
C GLY A 357 24.84 -7.30 11.53
N GLU A 358 25.86 -6.66 12.11
CA GLU A 358 27.20 -6.53 11.51
C GLU A 358 27.75 -7.89 11.04
N ASN A 359 28.48 -7.90 9.92
CA ASN A 359 29.06 -9.12 9.32
C ASN A 359 28.01 -10.17 8.92
N SER A 360 26.81 -9.72 8.54
CA SER A 360 25.69 -10.57 8.16
C SER A 360 25.28 -11.57 9.22
N GLN A 361 25.39 -11.20 10.50
CA GLN A 361 24.92 -12.06 11.58
C GLN A 361 23.39 -11.97 11.67
N LEU A 362 22.72 -13.11 11.82
CA LEU A 362 21.29 -13.11 12.12
C LEU A 362 21.14 -12.81 13.61
N LEU A 363 20.43 -11.72 13.90
CA LEU A 363 20.03 -11.34 15.24
C LEU A 363 18.58 -11.76 15.46
N THR A 364 18.29 -12.34 16.62
CA THR A 364 16.92 -12.77 16.96
C THR A 364 16.62 -12.43 18.41
N VAL A 365 15.55 -11.69 18.66
CA VAL A 365 15.07 -11.43 20.02
C VAL A 365 14.10 -12.54 20.39
N PHE A 366 14.43 -13.24 21.47
CA PHE A 366 13.62 -14.31 22.05
C PHE A 366 12.94 -13.82 23.32
N LYS A 367 11.66 -14.16 23.48
CA LYS A 367 10.84 -13.88 24.67
C LYS A 367 10.40 -15.20 25.28
N ALA A 368 10.62 -15.40 26.58
CA ALA A 368 10.18 -16.61 27.25
C ALA A 368 8.65 -16.76 27.17
N GLU A 369 8.17 -18.00 27.06
CA GLU A 369 6.73 -18.29 27.10
C GLU A 369 6.09 -17.92 28.44
N GLN A 370 6.87 -17.97 29.51
CA GLN A 370 6.46 -17.63 30.86
C GLN A 370 7.45 -16.63 31.48
N GLY A 371 6.91 -15.67 32.22
CA GLY A 371 7.71 -14.62 32.85
C GLY A 371 8.15 -13.52 31.88
N ASN A 372 9.18 -12.77 32.28
CA ASN A 372 9.63 -11.57 31.57
C ASN A 372 11.01 -11.73 30.92
N GLU A 373 11.58 -12.94 30.92
CA GLU A 373 12.93 -13.16 30.38
C GLU A 373 12.94 -12.89 28.87
N ARG A 374 13.94 -12.13 28.44
CA ARG A 374 14.22 -11.83 27.03
C ARG A 374 15.71 -11.89 26.78
N TRP A 375 16.10 -12.42 25.63
CA TRP A 375 17.49 -12.44 25.23
C TRP A 375 17.65 -12.23 23.72
N LEU A 376 18.80 -11.68 23.33
CA LEU A 376 19.20 -11.51 21.95
C LEU A 376 20.16 -12.63 21.57
N GLY A 377 19.76 -13.46 20.62
CA GLY A 377 20.62 -14.45 19.98
C GLY A 377 21.34 -13.84 18.79
N MET A 378 22.63 -14.12 18.69
CA MET A 378 23.44 -13.78 17.52
C MET A 378 23.95 -15.05 16.88
N MET A 379 23.56 -15.26 15.63
CA MET A 379 23.93 -16.41 14.83
C MET A 379 24.82 -15.97 13.67
N LYS A 380 25.87 -16.75 13.38
CA LYS A 380 26.72 -16.54 12.20
C LYS A 380 25.92 -16.86 10.94
N TYR A 381 26.12 -16.06 9.89
CA TYR A 381 25.70 -16.41 8.54
C TYR A 381 26.29 -17.77 8.13
N ASP A 382 25.44 -18.75 7.83
CA ASP A 382 25.86 -20.08 7.36
C ASP A 382 25.00 -20.57 6.19
N PRO A 383 25.23 -20.06 4.97
CA PRO A 383 24.41 -20.37 3.82
C PRO A 383 24.45 -21.82 3.36
N TYR A 384 25.49 -22.54 3.77
CA TYR A 384 25.73 -23.92 3.37
C TYR A 384 25.37 -24.90 4.48
N GLY A 385 24.86 -24.43 5.62
CA GLY A 385 24.34 -25.26 6.71
C GLY A 385 25.30 -26.35 7.17
N SER A 386 26.58 -26.02 7.30
CA SER A 386 27.63 -27.02 7.64
C SER A 386 28.31 -26.73 8.98
N ASN A 387 28.00 -25.58 9.61
CA ASN A 387 28.67 -25.14 10.82
C ASN A 387 27.98 -25.67 12.08
N GLU A 388 28.73 -26.41 12.90
CA GLU A 388 28.28 -26.94 14.19
C GLU A 388 28.39 -25.90 15.33
N LYS A 389 28.70 -24.64 15.01
CA LYS A 389 28.82 -23.50 15.95
C LYS A 389 28.25 -22.23 15.31
N VAL A 390 27.00 -22.26 14.87
CA VAL A 390 26.34 -21.08 14.30
C VAL A 390 25.86 -20.10 15.37
N GLY A 391 25.38 -20.58 16.53
CA GLY A 391 25.05 -19.72 17.66
C GLY A 391 26.32 -19.18 18.31
N VAL A 392 26.62 -17.88 18.14
CA VAL A 392 27.90 -17.29 18.57
C VAL A 392 27.80 -16.47 19.85
N ARG A 393 26.66 -15.83 20.13
CA ARG A 393 26.44 -15.06 21.37
C ARG A 393 24.98 -15.10 21.80
N LYS A 394 24.78 -15.02 23.12
CA LYS A 394 23.50 -14.81 23.80
C LYS A 394 23.68 -13.62 24.73
N PHE A 395 22.83 -12.60 24.59
CA PHE A 395 22.81 -11.42 25.46
C PHE A 395 21.52 -11.43 26.26
N ASP A 396 21.61 -11.41 27.60
CA ASP A 396 20.42 -11.20 28.43
C ASP A 396 19.96 -9.75 28.26
N LEU A 397 18.69 -9.58 27.91
CA LEU A 397 18.07 -8.27 27.78
C LEU A 397 17.15 -7.96 28.96
N SER A 398 16.88 -8.91 29.85
CA SER A 398 15.79 -8.85 30.84
C SER A 398 15.94 -7.69 31.83
N HIS A 399 17.17 -7.24 32.08
CA HIS A 399 17.48 -6.07 32.91
C HIS A 399 17.42 -4.73 32.16
N CYS A 400 17.30 -4.74 30.84
CA CYS A 400 17.27 -3.51 30.04
C CYS A 400 15.98 -2.71 30.31
N PRO A 401 16.07 -1.37 30.51
CA PRO A 401 14.90 -0.56 30.84
C PRO A 401 13.79 -0.67 29.80
N GLY A 402 12.57 -1.01 30.23
CA GLY A 402 11.39 -1.06 29.37
C GLY A 402 11.39 -2.16 28.29
N ILE A 403 12.36 -3.09 28.29
CA ILE A 403 12.45 -4.14 27.26
C ILE A 403 11.19 -5.00 27.14
N SER A 404 10.48 -5.21 28.24
CA SER A 404 9.23 -5.98 28.28
C SER A 404 8.09 -5.28 27.53
N GLU A 405 8.17 -3.96 27.38
CA GLU A 405 7.21 -3.07 26.72
C GLU A 405 7.67 -2.63 25.33
N ALA A 406 8.72 -3.26 24.79
CA ALA A 406 9.28 -2.88 23.49
C ALA A 406 8.25 -3.08 22.36
N VAL A 407 8.08 -2.05 21.53
CA VAL A 407 7.17 -1.98 20.38
C VAL A 407 7.90 -2.14 19.04
N GLY A 408 9.23 -2.14 19.05
CA GLY A 408 10.03 -2.31 17.84
C GLY A 408 11.51 -2.52 18.14
N PHE A 409 12.19 -3.15 17.19
CA PHE A 409 13.61 -3.49 17.26
C PHE A 409 14.29 -3.17 15.93
N ALA A 410 15.56 -2.81 15.99
CA ALA A 410 16.38 -2.56 14.82
C ALA A 410 17.86 -2.85 15.09
N SER A 411 18.59 -3.23 14.06
CA SER A 411 20.05 -3.39 14.09
C SER A 411 20.63 -2.95 12.77
N SER A 412 21.88 -2.49 12.80
CA SER A 412 22.60 -2.10 11.59
C SER A 412 23.48 -3.23 11.07
N PRO A 413 23.49 -3.52 9.75
CA PRO A 413 24.46 -4.42 9.16
C PRO A 413 25.87 -3.80 9.03
N VAL A 414 26.01 -2.48 9.26
CA VAL A 414 27.29 -1.76 9.15
C VAL A 414 27.87 -1.32 10.50
N SER A 415 27.22 -1.67 11.61
CA SER A 415 27.73 -1.42 12.96
C SER A 415 27.14 -2.42 13.97
N PRO A 416 27.84 -2.69 15.09
CA PRO A 416 27.35 -3.61 16.12
C PRO A 416 26.28 -2.95 17.01
N ASP A 417 25.53 -1.96 16.53
CA ASP A 417 24.54 -1.25 17.34
C ASP A 417 23.19 -1.96 17.26
N PHE A 418 22.57 -2.20 18.41
CA PHE A 418 21.21 -2.71 18.52
C PHE A 418 20.30 -1.64 19.14
N TYR A 419 19.06 -1.57 18.67
CA TYR A 419 18.07 -0.60 19.10
C TYR A 419 16.77 -1.31 19.46
N TYR A 420 16.11 -0.80 20.51
CA TYR A 420 14.71 -1.12 20.78
C TYR A 420 13.96 0.13 21.20
N ALA A 421 12.68 0.18 20.89
CA ALA A 421 11.81 1.29 21.23
C ALA A 421 10.72 0.83 22.20
N THR A 422 10.46 1.61 23.23
CA THR A 422 9.20 1.60 24.00
C THR A 422 8.25 2.64 23.39
N LYS A 423 7.07 2.84 23.98
CA LYS A 423 6.14 3.89 23.54
C LYS A 423 6.70 5.32 23.66
N ASP A 424 7.72 5.53 24.48
CA ASP A 424 8.22 6.86 24.85
C ASP A 424 9.71 7.07 24.56
N GLN A 425 10.50 6.00 24.43
CA GLN A 425 11.96 6.07 24.36
C GLN A 425 12.51 5.11 23.30
N ILE A 426 13.63 5.49 22.69
CA ILE A 426 14.48 4.59 21.92
C ILE A 426 15.78 4.40 22.70
N TYR A 427 16.10 3.15 22.97
CA TYR A 427 17.32 2.73 23.64
C TYR A 427 18.28 2.11 22.63
N THR A 428 19.59 2.20 22.91
CA THR A 428 20.62 1.48 22.16
C THR A 428 21.64 0.85 23.09
N PHE A 429 22.31 -0.19 22.60
CA PHE A 429 23.53 -0.74 23.18
C PHE A 429 24.41 -1.32 22.08
N SER A 430 25.71 -1.39 22.35
CA SER A 430 26.68 -2.01 21.44
C SER A 430 26.80 -3.50 21.72
N LEU A 431 26.75 -4.31 20.66
CA LEU A 431 26.99 -5.74 20.66
C LEU A 431 28.50 -5.99 20.72
N GLY A 432 29.05 -5.83 21.93
CA GLY A 432 30.45 -6.07 22.24
C GLY A 432 30.79 -7.55 22.44
N ASN A 433 32.01 -7.80 22.92
CA ASN A 433 32.48 -9.16 23.22
C ASN A 433 31.92 -9.76 24.52
N ALA A 434 31.40 -8.93 25.43
CA ALA A 434 30.83 -9.36 26.70
C ALA A 434 29.34 -9.73 26.54
N GLY A 435 28.86 -10.73 27.30
CA GLY A 435 27.46 -11.19 27.24
C GLY A 435 26.46 -10.27 27.95
N GLU A 436 26.92 -9.33 28.76
CA GLU A 436 26.08 -8.30 29.38
C GLU A 436 26.04 -7.05 28.50
N VAL A 437 24.84 -6.51 28.31
CA VAL A 437 24.59 -5.26 27.58
C VAL A 437 24.09 -4.18 28.54
N VAL A 438 24.43 -2.93 28.26
CA VAL A 438 23.90 -1.78 29.02
C VAL A 438 23.18 -0.88 28.04
N ALA A 439 21.86 -0.85 28.13
CA ALA A 439 21.01 -0.03 27.28
C ALA A 439 20.98 1.43 27.74
N GLU A 440 21.20 2.35 26.80
CA GLU A 440 21.17 3.79 27.03
C GLU A 440 20.03 4.42 26.23
N SER A 441 19.25 5.32 26.84
CA SER A 441 18.26 6.11 26.10
C SER A 441 18.98 7.09 25.17
N ARG A 442 18.60 7.08 23.89
CA ARG A 442 19.15 7.97 22.85
C ARG A 442 18.13 8.90 22.24
N TYR A 443 16.84 8.66 22.47
CA TYR A 443 15.77 9.50 21.96
C TYR A 443 14.52 9.34 22.83
N ALA A 444 13.95 10.46 23.27
CA ALA A 444 12.63 10.51 23.88
C ALA A 444 11.64 11.10 22.89
N VAL A 445 10.49 10.46 22.65
CA VAL A 445 9.46 11.03 21.78
C VAL A 445 8.82 12.25 22.45
N ASP A 446 8.47 13.28 21.67
CA ASP A 446 7.66 14.39 22.20
C ASP A 446 6.21 13.94 22.20
N LYS A 447 5.70 13.44 23.32
CA LYS A 447 4.35 12.85 23.39
C LYS A 447 3.24 13.86 23.11
N GLU A 448 3.46 15.12 23.46
CA GLU A 448 2.48 16.19 23.22
C GLU A 448 2.39 16.51 21.73
N ARG A 449 3.50 16.45 21.00
CA ARG A 449 3.52 16.72 19.56
C ARG A 449 3.23 15.48 18.71
N ASP A 450 3.81 14.34 19.09
CA ASP A 450 4.00 13.16 18.23
C ASP A 450 3.18 11.96 18.70
N GLY A 451 2.77 11.89 19.97
CA GLY A 451 2.10 10.73 20.55
C GLY A 451 3.06 9.63 20.98
N ASP A 452 2.54 8.41 21.09
CA ASP A 452 3.31 7.21 21.45
C ASP A 452 4.00 6.59 20.22
N ILE A 453 5.22 6.08 20.37
CA ILE A 453 5.86 5.24 19.36
C ILE A 453 5.07 3.94 19.25
N THR A 454 4.72 3.56 18.02
CA THR A 454 3.94 2.34 17.72
C THR A 454 4.75 1.28 17.00
N SER A 455 5.82 1.65 16.28
CA SER A 455 6.76 0.70 15.68
C SER A 455 8.09 1.38 15.35
N MET A 456 9.13 0.57 15.13
CA MET A 456 10.46 1.01 14.72
C MET A 456 11.10 -0.01 13.77
N ARG A 457 11.80 0.48 12.74
CA ARG A 457 12.67 -0.32 11.87
C ARG A 457 13.91 0.47 11.43
N LEU A 458 14.95 -0.24 10.99
CA LEU A 458 16.04 0.37 10.25
C LEU A 458 15.66 0.52 8.77
N TRP A 459 16.03 1.65 8.18
CA TRP A 459 16.04 1.84 6.74
C TRP A 459 17.31 1.27 6.11
N ARG A 460 17.16 0.27 5.22
CA ARG A 460 18.29 -0.46 4.61
C ARG A 460 18.56 -0.08 3.16
N GLU A 461 17.72 0.76 2.57
CA GLU A 461 17.65 0.91 1.11
C GLU A 461 18.68 1.91 0.58
N GLU A 462 19.21 1.60 -0.61
CA GLU A 462 20.18 2.44 -1.31
C GLU A 462 19.56 3.76 -1.80
N TYR A 463 20.42 4.70 -2.15
CA TYR A 463 20.09 5.98 -2.82
C TYR A 463 19.32 7.02 -2.02
N SER A 464 18.60 6.60 -0.99
CA SER A 464 17.98 7.45 0.02
C SER A 464 18.99 8.31 0.77
N ARG A 465 18.53 9.48 1.24
CA ARG A 465 19.36 10.50 1.89
C ARG A 465 18.75 10.96 3.20
N MET A 466 19.59 11.44 4.10
CA MET A 466 19.18 12.00 5.38
C MET A 466 19.96 13.27 5.69
N ASN A 467 19.30 14.22 6.34
CA ASN A 467 19.93 15.42 6.85
C ASN A 467 20.45 15.17 8.27
N VAL A 468 21.64 15.69 8.57
CA VAL A 468 22.23 15.66 9.92
C VAL A 468 22.83 17.02 10.24
N SER A 469 22.84 17.36 11.53
CA SER A 469 23.45 18.58 12.05
C SER A 469 24.94 18.59 11.73
N ASN A 470 25.44 19.70 11.19
CA ASN A 470 26.84 19.87 10.85
C ASN A 470 27.27 21.33 11.02
N SER A 471 28.00 21.61 12.09
CA SER A 471 28.51 22.96 12.42
C SER A 471 29.53 23.50 11.42
N SER A 472 30.13 22.65 10.59
CA SER A 472 31.05 23.07 9.52
C SER A 472 30.34 23.42 8.20
N SER A 473 29.04 23.16 8.10
CA SER A 473 28.21 23.55 6.95
C SER A 473 27.72 25.00 7.11
N SER A 474 27.65 25.75 6.00
CA SER A 474 27.10 27.11 5.99
C SER A 474 25.61 27.18 6.35
N THR A 475 24.88 26.07 6.17
CA THR A 475 23.46 25.95 6.54
C THR A 475 23.24 25.29 7.90
N GLY A 476 24.30 24.86 8.59
CA GLY A 476 24.22 24.07 9.82
C GLY A 476 23.78 22.61 9.60
N VAL A 477 23.55 22.20 8.36
CA VAL A 477 23.07 20.85 7.98
C VAL A 477 23.93 20.28 6.87
N SER A 478 24.15 18.97 6.90
CA SER A 478 24.74 18.21 5.78
C SER A 478 23.85 17.02 5.41
N THR A 479 23.79 16.70 4.12
CA THR A 479 23.01 15.57 3.62
C THR A 479 23.92 14.37 3.37
N GLN A 480 23.60 13.23 3.98
CA GLN A 480 24.34 11.97 3.91
C GLN A 480 23.47 10.85 3.33
N SER A 481 24.07 9.69 3.03
CA SER A 481 23.32 8.47 2.70
C SER A 481 22.50 8.01 3.91
N ALA A 482 21.23 7.66 3.70
CA ALA A 482 20.37 7.08 4.74
C ALA A 482 20.50 5.55 4.86
N GLN A 483 21.13 4.90 3.88
CA GLN A 483 21.31 3.45 3.84
C GLN A 483 21.95 2.94 5.14
N ASN A 484 21.25 2.04 5.84
CA ASN A 484 21.65 1.43 7.10
C ASN A 484 21.93 2.42 8.25
N ARG A 485 21.47 3.67 8.11
CA ARG A 485 21.80 4.79 9.00
C ARG A 485 20.60 5.66 9.37
N LEU A 486 19.37 5.21 9.07
CA LEU A 486 18.16 5.96 9.35
C LEU A 486 17.16 5.05 10.06
N LEU A 487 16.78 5.38 11.29
CA LEU A 487 15.66 4.74 11.95
C LEU A 487 14.36 5.34 11.42
N VAL A 488 13.39 4.48 11.12
CA VAL A 488 12.02 4.89 10.76
C VAL A 488 11.12 4.43 11.89
N ILE A 489 10.50 5.39 12.57
CA ILE A 489 9.50 5.12 13.60
C ILE A 489 8.12 5.54 13.12
N THR A 490 7.11 4.85 13.60
CA THR A 490 5.73 5.31 13.51
C THR A 490 5.27 5.76 14.88
N THR A 491 4.43 6.77 14.94
CA THR A 491 3.81 7.24 16.17
C THR A 491 2.30 7.37 16.00
N TYR A 492 1.56 7.32 17.12
CA TYR A 492 0.12 7.55 17.15
C TYR A 492 -0.26 8.39 18.36
N LYS A 493 -1.03 9.46 18.12
CA LYS A 493 -1.56 10.34 19.16
C LYS A 493 -3.06 10.13 19.30
N GLU A 494 -3.45 9.37 20.33
CA GLU A 494 -4.85 9.00 20.62
C GLU A 494 -5.78 10.22 20.70
N SER A 495 -5.34 11.32 21.31
CA SER A 495 -6.20 12.52 21.48
C SER A 495 -6.54 13.27 20.20
N THR A 496 -5.77 13.07 19.12
CA THR A 496 -6.03 13.66 17.81
C THR A 496 -6.40 12.62 16.75
N GLY A 497 -6.28 11.33 17.06
CA GLY A 497 -6.46 10.25 16.11
C GLY A 497 -5.45 10.27 14.95
N GLU A 498 -4.27 10.86 15.17
CA GLU A 498 -3.28 11.11 14.13
C GLU A 498 -2.04 10.24 14.32
N GLY A 499 -1.64 9.54 13.25
CA GLY A 499 -0.35 8.87 13.15
C GLY A 499 0.66 9.65 12.31
N LYS A 500 1.94 9.41 12.62
CA LYS A 500 3.07 10.05 11.93
C LYS A 500 4.15 9.02 11.60
N VAL A 501 4.85 9.24 10.50
CA VAL A 501 6.16 8.60 10.22
C VAL A 501 7.24 9.62 10.54
N ILE A 502 8.19 9.23 11.39
CA ILE A 502 9.34 10.07 11.76
C ILE A 502 10.62 9.30 11.44
N THR A 503 11.59 9.97 10.82
CA THR A 503 12.89 9.39 10.50
C THR A 503 13.99 10.04 11.32
N ILE A 504 14.80 9.23 12.00
CA ILE A 504 15.83 9.68 12.94
C ILE A 504 17.20 9.17 12.46
N PRO A 505 18.09 10.07 12.01
CA PRO A 505 19.44 9.71 11.57
C PRO A 505 20.31 9.10 12.68
N ILE A 506 21.13 8.11 12.31
CA ILE A 506 22.23 7.58 13.11
C ILE A 506 23.51 8.34 12.73
N THR A 507 23.97 9.20 13.63
CA THR A 507 25.07 10.14 13.38
C THR A 507 26.44 9.52 13.63
N GLN A 508 26.53 8.59 14.59
CA GLN A 508 27.78 7.89 14.92
C GLN A 508 27.53 6.38 15.04
N LEU A 509 28.24 5.61 14.23
CA LEU A 509 28.26 4.15 14.28
C LEU A 509 29.11 3.67 15.46
N ARG A 510 28.80 2.48 16.00
CA ARG A 510 29.44 1.82 17.16
C ARG A 510 29.10 2.41 18.53
N SER A 511 28.49 3.60 18.57
CA SER A 511 27.87 4.17 19.78
C SER A 511 26.35 4.26 19.68
N GLY A 512 25.80 3.91 18.52
CA GLY A 512 24.38 4.03 18.18
C GLY A 512 23.79 5.45 18.32
N THR A 513 24.62 6.50 18.29
CA THR A 513 24.15 7.88 18.57
C THR A 513 23.13 8.35 17.54
N LEU A 514 21.98 8.83 18.01
CA LEU A 514 20.92 9.42 17.19
C LEU A 514 21.08 10.93 17.06
N GLU A 515 20.62 11.50 15.96
CA GLU A 515 20.62 12.94 15.71
C GLU A 515 19.74 13.67 16.74
N PRO A 516 20.31 14.54 17.61
CA PRO A 516 19.54 15.21 18.65
C PRO A 516 18.68 16.36 18.10
N ASN A 517 19.06 16.98 16.98
CA ASN A 517 18.31 18.09 16.41
C ASN A 517 17.04 17.56 15.70
N ARG A 518 15.88 17.85 16.27
CA ARG A 518 14.59 17.40 15.72
C ARG A 518 14.20 18.10 14.42
N ASP A 519 14.79 19.27 14.14
CA ASP A 519 14.45 20.06 12.94
C ASP A 519 15.00 19.42 11.65
N VAL A 520 15.95 18.48 11.77
CA VAL A 520 16.48 17.72 10.62
C VAL A 520 15.86 16.34 10.49
N HIS A 521 14.97 15.94 11.40
CA HIS A 521 14.25 14.67 11.31
C HIS A 521 13.20 14.77 10.20
N GLY A 522 13.15 13.78 9.31
CA GLY A 522 12.01 13.61 8.41
C GLY A 522 10.74 13.38 9.21
N ARG A 523 9.65 14.06 8.82
CA ARG A 523 8.39 14.06 9.55
C ARG A 523 7.24 14.12 8.55
N TYR A 524 6.40 13.09 8.60
CA TYR A 524 5.27 12.93 7.69
C TYR A 524 4.02 12.67 8.53
N GLU A 525 3.03 13.55 8.41
CA GLU A 525 1.87 13.64 9.32
C GLU A 525 0.55 13.33 8.60
N GLY A 526 -0.58 13.39 9.30
CA GLY A 526 -1.92 13.25 8.71
C GLY A 526 -2.40 11.81 8.42
N PHE A 527 -1.73 10.79 8.94
CA PHE A 527 -2.18 9.40 8.83
C PHE A 527 -3.17 9.04 9.95
N GLY A 528 -3.94 7.96 9.80
CA GLY A 528 -4.57 7.26 10.90
C GLY A 528 -3.53 6.52 11.76
N ARG A 529 -3.96 5.48 12.49
CA ARG A 529 -3.04 4.58 13.19
C ARG A 529 -2.29 3.76 12.16
N ILE A 530 -0.98 3.99 12.05
CA ILE A 530 -0.13 3.27 11.09
C ILE A 530 0.11 1.86 11.61
N THR A 531 -0.14 0.86 10.77
CA THR A 531 -0.06 -0.55 11.16
C THR A 531 1.02 -1.31 10.40
N SER A 532 1.39 -0.84 9.20
CA SER A 532 2.49 -1.42 8.44
C SER A 532 3.12 -0.39 7.50
N VAL A 533 4.39 -0.58 7.17
CA VAL A 533 5.10 0.23 6.17
C VAL A 533 6.01 -0.67 5.32
N THR A 534 6.08 -0.40 4.02
CA THR A 534 7.00 -1.11 3.11
C THR A 534 7.64 -0.16 2.11
N TYR A 535 8.87 -0.46 1.70
CA TYR A 535 9.55 0.28 0.65
C TYR A 535 8.99 -0.12 -0.72
N ASN A 536 8.78 0.87 -1.59
CA ASN A 536 8.49 0.69 -3.00
C ASN A 536 9.72 1.11 -3.83
N ASN A 537 10.36 0.18 -4.52
CA ASN A 537 11.52 0.47 -5.37
C ASN A 537 11.17 0.39 -6.86
N THR A 538 11.00 1.53 -7.52
CA THR A 538 10.66 1.57 -8.97
C THR A 538 11.87 1.51 -9.88
N SER A 539 13.07 1.64 -9.31
CA SER A 539 14.33 1.32 -9.97
C SER A 539 14.49 -0.20 -9.93
N GLY A 540 13.90 -0.89 -10.91
CA GLY A 540 13.93 -2.35 -10.99
C GLY A 540 15.35 -2.92 -10.91
N TYR A 541 15.45 -4.14 -10.38
CA TYR A 541 16.68 -4.95 -10.41
C TYR A 541 16.84 -5.74 -11.70
#